data_AF-A0A383BJA1-F1
#
_entry.id   AF-A0A383BJA1-F1
#
_cell.length_a   1.000
_cell.length_b   1.000
_cell.length_c   1.000
_cell.angle_alpha   90.00
_cell.angle_beta   90.00
_cell.angle_gamma   90.00
#
_symmetry.space_group_name_H-M   'P 1'
#
loop_
_entity.id
_entity.type
_entity.pdbx_description
1 polymer ?
#
loop_
_entity_poly.entity_id
_entity_poly.type
_entity_poly.pdbx_seq_one_letter_code
_entity_poly.pdbx_strand_id
1 'polypeptide(L)'
;MFILTVSGQEKEGAYAVTDPDGERALYLFQEEDDAERYAGLLEAEDYPEMCVVEIEDTVAISACYQYNYRYVIIKPDDFVIPPIDYDNIQTDKMA
;
A
#
# COMPACT_ATOMS: atom_id res chain seq x y z
N MET A 1 -9.33 2.16 9.67
CA MET A 1 -8.39 2.17 8.53
C MET A 1 -7.90 0.75 8.29
N PHE A 2 -7.39 0.46 7.09
CA PHE A 2 -6.88 -0.85 6.71
C PHE A 2 -5.44 -0.73 6.22
N ILE A 3 -4.62 -1.72 6.55
CA ILE A 3 -3.23 -1.84 6.10
C ILE A 3 -2.99 -3.23 5.53
N LEU A 4 -1.91 -3.37 4.79
CA LEU A 4 -1.46 -4.66 4.28
C LEU A 4 -0.31 -5.20 5.11
N THR A 5 -0.34 -6.50 5.35
CA THR A 5 0.72 -7.27 5.99
C THR A 5 1.02 -8.51 5.16
N VAL A 6 2.21 -9.11 5.31
CA VAL A 6 2.48 -10.39 4.64
C VAL A 6 1.69 -11.48 5.35
N SER A 7 1.01 -12.34 4.59
CA SER A 7 0.21 -13.46 5.11
C SER A 7 1.08 -14.35 6.01
N GLY A 8 0.61 -14.62 7.22
CA GLY A 8 1.34 -15.36 8.26
C GLY A 8 2.39 -14.55 9.03
N GLN A 9 2.62 -13.29 8.67
CA GLN A 9 3.52 -12.34 9.36
C GLN A 9 2.77 -11.08 9.83
N GLU A 10 1.48 -11.19 10.16
CA GLU A 10 0.61 -10.06 10.52
C GLU A 10 1.13 -9.28 11.75
N LYS A 11 1.98 -9.90 12.57
CA LYS A 11 2.58 -9.32 13.78
C LYS A 11 3.98 -8.75 13.56
N GLU A 12 4.61 -9.01 12.42
CA GLU A 12 6.00 -8.63 12.16
C GLU A 12 6.11 -7.22 11.58
N GLY A 13 5.09 -6.78 10.84
CA GLY A 13 5.02 -5.41 10.36
C GLY A 13 4.02 -5.19 9.23
N ALA A 14 3.81 -3.92 8.93
CA ALA A 14 3.01 -3.48 7.80
C ALA A 14 3.86 -3.37 6.53
N TYR A 15 3.25 -3.63 5.39
CA TYR A 15 3.81 -3.38 4.07
C TYR A 15 3.95 -1.88 3.82
N ALA A 16 5.13 -1.47 3.33
CA ALA A 16 5.42 -0.09 2.96
C ALA A 16 5.91 -0.03 1.51
N VAL A 17 5.36 0.91 0.76
CA VAL A 17 5.77 1.19 -0.63
C VAL A 17 7.05 2.01 -0.58
N THR A 18 8.02 1.64 -1.41
CA THR A 18 9.28 2.40 -1.55
C THR A 18 9.22 3.21 -2.84
N ASP A 19 9.50 4.51 -2.76
CA ASP A 19 9.61 5.37 -3.93
C ASP A 19 10.98 5.21 -4.64
N PRO A 20 11.15 5.77 -5.85
CA PRO A 20 12.42 5.69 -6.57
C PRO A 20 13.61 6.36 -5.85
N ASP A 21 13.34 7.29 -4.94
CA ASP A 21 14.35 7.95 -4.10
C ASP A 21 14.76 7.09 -2.89
N GLY A 22 14.15 5.90 -2.73
CA GLY A 22 14.44 4.93 -1.69
C GLY A 22 13.67 5.15 -0.39
N GLU A 23 12.69 6.04 -0.41
CA GLU A 23 11.92 6.44 0.76
C GLU A 23 10.66 5.61 0.90
N ARG A 24 10.29 5.28 2.14
CA ARG A 24 9.20 4.34 2.42
C ARG A 24 7.97 5.05 2.95
N ALA A 25 6.81 4.71 2.41
CA ALA A 25 5.52 5.19 2.87
C ALA A 25 4.55 4.03 3.15
N LEU A 26 3.85 4.10 4.28
CA LEU A 26 2.75 3.21 4.62
C LEU A 26 1.47 3.65 3.91
N TYR A 27 0.76 2.72 3.28
CA TYR A 27 -0.54 2.99 2.70
C TYR A 27 -1.62 2.63 3.73
N LEU A 28 -2.45 3.62 4.05
CA LEU A 28 -3.59 3.50 4.96
C LEU A 28 -4.86 3.62 4.13
N PHE A 29 -5.58 2.52 3.95
CA PHE A 29 -6.82 2.49 3.18
C PHE A 29 -8.00 2.85 4.08
N GLN A 30 -8.93 3.67 3.58
CA GLN A 30 -10.16 3.97 4.30
C GLN A 30 -11.21 2.86 4.15
N GLU A 31 -11.24 2.19 3.00
CA GLU A 31 -12.14 1.07 2.70
C GLU A 31 -11.36 -0.24 2.57
N GLU A 32 -11.99 -1.32 3.04
CA GLU A 32 -11.43 -2.68 3.01
C GLU A 32 -11.30 -3.19 1.58
N ASP A 33 -12.33 -2.98 0.75
CA ASP A 33 -12.36 -3.39 -0.65
C ASP A 33 -11.19 -2.82 -1.46
N ASP A 34 -10.76 -1.58 -1.18
CA ASP A 34 -9.60 -0.97 -1.85
C ASP A 34 -8.29 -1.64 -1.42
N ALA A 35 -8.18 -2.02 -0.14
CA ALA A 35 -7.02 -2.74 0.37
C ALA A 35 -6.95 -4.16 -0.21
N GLU A 36 -8.07 -4.89 -0.27
CA GLU A 36 -8.17 -6.21 -0.89
C GLU A 36 -7.83 -6.15 -2.38
N ARG A 37 -8.35 -5.16 -3.10
CA ARG A 37 -8.02 -4.95 -4.51
C ARG A 37 -6.52 -4.72 -4.70
N TYR A 38 -5.91 -3.87 -3.87
CA TYR A 38 -4.49 -3.58 -3.95
C TYR A 38 -3.63 -4.81 -3.59
N ALA A 39 -4.04 -5.61 -2.60
CA ALA A 39 -3.40 -6.89 -2.26
C ALA A 39 -3.39 -7.85 -3.47
N GLY A 40 -4.52 -8.01 -4.16
CA GLY A 40 -4.59 -8.83 -5.37
C GLY A 40 -3.70 -8.32 -6.52
N LEU A 41 -3.54 -7.00 -6.65
CA LEU A 41 -2.61 -6.42 -7.62
C LEU A 41 -1.15 -6.72 -7.26
N LEU A 42 -0.79 -6.70 -5.97
CA LEU A 42 0.55 -7.08 -5.52
C LEU A 42 0.84 -8.56 -5.82
N GLU A 43 -0.10 -9.45 -5.52
CA GLU A 43 0.06 -10.88 -5.80
C GLU A 43 0.25 -11.17 -7.29
N ALA A 44 -0.42 -10.40 -8.15
CA ALA A 44 -0.25 -10.50 -9.60
C ALA A 44 1.16 -10.08 -10.07
N GLU A 45 1.85 -9.24 -9.29
CA GLU A 45 3.22 -8.77 -9.52
C GLU A 45 4.28 -9.60 -8.75
N ASP A 46 3.97 -10.86 -8.43
CA ASP A 46 4.86 -11.80 -7.72
C ASP A 46 5.26 -11.37 -6.28
N TYR A 47 4.52 -10.45 -5.65
CA TYR A 47 4.64 -10.21 -4.21
C TYR A 47 4.09 -11.39 -3.41
N PRO A 48 4.54 -11.59 -2.15
CA PRO A 48 3.94 -12.61 -1.29
C PRO A 48 2.44 -12.34 -1.07
N GLU A 49 1.69 -13.39 -0.73
CA GLU A 49 0.28 -13.28 -0.34
C GLU A 49 0.12 -12.23 0.77
N MET A 50 -0.79 -11.28 0.56
CA MET A 50 -0.98 -10.14 1.45
C MET A 50 -2.27 -10.32 2.26
N CYS A 51 -2.22 -9.98 3.54
CA CYS A 51 -3.38 -9.99 4.44
C CYS A 51 -3.78 -8.56 4.79
N VAL A 52 -5.07 -8.24 4.62
CA VAL A 52 -5.68 -6.98 5.04
C VAL A 52 -5.93 -7.02 6.54
N VAL A 53 -5.44 -6.01 7.25
CA VAL A 53 -5.62 -5.87 8.70
C VAL A 53 -6.30 -4.55 9.00
N GLU A 54 -7.41 -4.62 9.74
CA GLU A 54 -8.09 -3.44 10.27
C GLU A 54 -7.31 -2.87 11.45
N ILE A 55 -7.11 -1.55 11.41
CA ILE A 55 -6.47 -0.79 12.48
C ILE A 55 -7.28 0.47 12.79
N GLU A 56 -7.29 0.87 14.06
CA GLU A 56 -7.89 2.14 14.46
C GLU A 56 -7.11 3.32 13.89
N ASP A 57 -7.83 4.28 13.30
CA ASP A 57 -7.25 5.46 12.64
C ASP A 57 -6.31 6.24 13.56
N THR A 58 -6.69 6.39 14.84
CA THR A 58 -5.90 7.10 15.85
C THR A 58 -4.58 6.39 16.14
N VAL A 59 -4.60 5.05 16.17
CA VAL A 59 -3.41 4.22 16.41
C VAL A 59 -2.49 4.26 15.19
N ALA A 60 -3.04 4.11 13.99
CA ALA A 60 -2.29 4.15 12.73
C ALA A 60 -1.50 5.45 12.61
N ILE A 61 -2.20 6.57 12.77
CA ILE A 61 -1.64 7.91 12.63
C ILE A 61 -0.64 8.18 13.77
N SER A 62 -0.98 7.85 15.02
CA SER A 62 -0.08 8.06 16.16
C SER A 62 1.22 7.28 16.03
N ALA A 63 1.17 6.02 15.57
CA ALA A 63 2.37 5.23 15.32
C ALA A 63 3.25 5.88 14.24
N CYS A 64 2.66 6.31 13.13
CA CYS A 64 3.41 6.98 12.07
C CYS A 64 4.11 8.27 12.57
N TYR A 65 3.40 9.09 13.36
CA TYR A 65 4.00 10.29 13.97
C TYR A 65 5.12 9.96 14.97
N GLN A 66 4.93 8.95 15.82
CA GLN A 66 5.90 8.60 16.86
C GLN A 66 7.21 8.04 16.27
N TYR A 67 7.11 7.26 15.20
CA TYR A 67 8.26 6.63 14.55
C TYR A 67 8.77 7.41 13.32
N ASN A 68 8.19 8.58 13.04
CA ASN A 68 8.51 9.42 11.89
C ASN A 68 8.42 8.67 10.54
N TYR A 69 7.40 7.82 10.42
CA TYR A 69 7.08 7.15 9.16
C TYR A 69 6.22 8.04 8.28
N ARG A 70 6.57 8.06 6.98
CA ARG A 70 5.67 8.60 5.97
C ARG A 70 4.49 7.67 5.78
N TYR A 71 3.33 8.26 5.54
CA TYR A 71 2.11 7.53 5.23
C TYR A 71 1.29 8.27 4.19
N VAL A 72 0.47 7.53 3.45
CA VAL A 72 -0.49 8.04 2.48
C VAL A 72 -1.85 7.46 2.86
N ILE A 73 -2.86 8.31 2.95
CA ILE A 73 -4.24 7.89 3.17
C ILE A 73 -4.89 7.74 1.80
N ILE A 74 -5.32 6.53 1.48
CA ILE A 74 -6.04 6.19 0.26
C ILE A 74 -7.54 6.28 0.56
N LYS A 75 -8.22 7.18 -0.13
CA LYS A 75 -9.67 7.37 -0.02
C LYS A 75 -10.41 6.45 -1.01
N PRO A 76 -11.72 6.23 -0.80
CA PRO A 76 -12.56 5.44 -1.71
C PRO A 76 -12.50 5.88 -3.18
N ASP A 77 -12.36 7.18 -3.40
CA ASP A 77 -12.29 7.77 -4.74
C ASP A 77 -10.87 7.72 -5.36
N ASP A 78 -9.86 7.29 -4.59
CA ASP A 78 -8.47 7.25 -5.04
C ASP A 78 -8.16 5.90 -5.69
N PHE A 79 -7.74 5.92 -6.95
CA PHE A 79 -7.27 4.72 -7.66
C PHE A 79 -5.75 4.59 -7.56
N VAL A 80 -5.29 3.61 -6.79
CA VAL A 80 -3.86 3.32 -6.57
C VAL A 80 -3.47 2.01 -7.24
N ILE A 81 -2.33 2.03 -7.91
CA ILE A 81 -1.71 0.87 -8.55
C ILE A 81 -0.35 0.65 -7.88
N PRO A 82 0.05 -0.60 -7.59
CA PRO A 82 1.40 -0.88 -7.13
C PRO A 82 2.47 -0.35 -8.08
N PRO A 83 3.64 0.09 -7.57
CA PRO A 83 4.75 0.46 -8.43
C PRO A 83 5.23 -0.77 -9.22
N ILE A 84 5.12 -0.71 -10.54
CA ILE A 84 5.64 -1.70 -11.46
C ILE A 84 7.07 -1.33 -11.88
N ASP A 85 8.02 -2.24 -11.73
CA ASP A 85 9.44 -2.02 -12.11
C ASP A 85 9.63 -1.95 -13.64
N TYR A 86 8.63 -2.41 -14.41
CA TYR A 86 8.63 -2.43 -15.88
C TYR A 86 7.56 -1.54 -16.49
N ASP A 87 7.60 -0.24 -16.19
CA ASP A 87 6.80 0.75 -16.91
C ASP A 87 7.45 1.04 -18.28
N ASN A 88 7.38 0.08 -19.21
CA ASN A 88 7.44 0.41 -20.63
C ASN A 88 6.16 1.15 -20.98
N ILE A 89 6.14 2.44 -20.64
CA ILE A 89 5.10 3.38 -21.05
C ILE A 89 4.86 3.14 -22.54
N GLN A 90 3.64 2.71 -22.87
CA GLN A 90 3.18 2.69 -24.24
C GLN A 90 3.24 4.13 -24.73
N THR A 91 4.32 4.48 -25.44
CA THR A 91 4.55 5.79 -26.03
C THR A 91 3.74 5.94 -27.30
N ASP A 92 2.48 5.49 -27.28
CA ASP A 92 1.52 5.90 -28.28
C ASP A 92 1.03 7.30 -27.90
N LYS A 93 1.81 8.30 -28.36
CA LYS A 93 1.24 9.61 -28.62
C LYS A 93 0.06 9.39 -29.57
N MET A 94 -1.16 9.39 -29.04
CA MET A 94 -2.32 9.69 -29.86
C MET A 94 -2.22 11.17 -30.26
N ALA A 95 -1.66 11.43 -31.44
CA ALA A 95 -1.81 12.66 -32.21
C ALA A 95 -1.46 12.39 -33.68
#